data_AF-A0A4Q1KKW7-F1
#
_entry.id   AF-A0A4Q1KKW7-F1
#
_cell.length_a   1.000
_cell.length_b   1.000
_cell.length_c   1.000
_cell.angle_alpha   90.00
_cell.angle_beta   90.00
_cell.angle_gamma   90.00
#
_symmetry.space_group_name_H-M   'P 1'
#
loop_
_entity.id
_entity.type
_entity.pdbx_description
1 polymer ?
#
loop_
_entity_poly.entity_id
_entity_poly.type
_entity_poly.pdbx_seq_one_letter_code
_entity_poly.pdbx_strand_id
1 'polypeptide(L)'
;MLRPTFSALVAAEEELGPLFALVERAASGGLKLGEMVALFWHCRFEWPEEVTREVLGEAVAGQGLAAVTPALKAVLGQILSGEA
;
A
#
# COMPACT_ATOMS: atom_id res chain seq x y z
N MET A 1 4.07 -11.01 -2.13
CA MET A 1 2.63 -10.61 -2.02
C MET A 1 2.47 -9.39 -1.11
N LEU A 2 1.24 -8.85 -0.94
CA LEU A 2 0.95 -7.80 0.03
C LEU A 2 0.16 -8.39 1.21
N ARG A 3 0.62 -8.15 2.44
CA ARG A 3 0.05 -8.69 3.68
C ARG A 3 0.11 -7.62 4.79
N PRO A 4 -1.03 -7.05 5.20
CA PRO A 4 -1.11 -6.04 6.25
C PRO A 4 -1.05 -6.68 7.65
N THR A 5 0.13 -7.16 8.06
CA THR A 5 0.34 -7.62 9.44
C THR A 5 0.28 -6.45 10.42
N PHE A 6 0.11 -6.72 11.72
CA PHE A 6 0.10 -5.66 12.73
C PHE A 6 1.34 -4.75 12.65
N SER A 7 2.54 -5.32 12.55
CA SER A 7 3.78 -4.53 12.45
C SER A 7 3.85 -3.71 11.16
N ALA A 8 3.38 -4.25 10.03
CA ALA A 8 3.30 -3.52 8.77
C ALA A 8 2.33 -2.34 8.87
N LEU A 9 1.19 -2.54 9.53
CA LEU A 9 0.18 -1.51 9.69
C LEU A 9 0.62 -0.39 10.62
N VAL A 10 1.27 -0.70 11.73
CA VAL A 10 1.86 0.31 12.63
C VAL A 10 2.93 1.12 11.88
N ALA A 11 3.84 0.47 11.14
CA ALA A 11 4.85 1.17 10.35
C ALA A 11 4.24 2.04 9.24
N ALA A 12 3.15 1.57 8.61
CA ALA A 12 2.41 2.35 7.65
C ALA A 12 1.74 3.59 8.29
N GLU A 13 1.17 3.45 9.50
CA GLU A 13 0.55 4.58 10.22
C GLU A 13 1.56 5.65 10.64
N GLU A 14 2.75 5.25 11.07
CA GLU A 14 3.83 6.17 11.41
C GLU A 14 4.22 7.07 10.24
N GLU A 15 4.12 6.57 9.01
CA GLU A 15 4.46 7.33 7.79
C GLU A 15 3.24 8.03 7.15
N LEU A 16 2.09 7.37 7.09
CA LEU A 16 0.92 7.80 6.32
C LEU A 16 -0.17 8.46 7.16
N GLY A 17 -0.01 8.45 8.48
CA GLY A 17 -1.04 8.82 9.44
C GLY A 17 -2.10 7.72 9.60
N PRO A 18 -3.23 8.05 10.27
CA PRO A 18 -4.22 7.04 10.65
C PRO A 18 -4.77 6.24 9.48
N LEU A 19 -4.90 4.91 9.63
CA LEU A 19 -5.37 4.03 8.55
C LEU A 19 -6.76 4.39 8.04
N PHE A 20 -7.69 4.79 8.92
CA PHE A 20 -9.02 5.24 8.49
C PHE A 20 -8.95 6.48 7.59
N ALA A 21 -8.10 7.44 7.94
CA ALA A 21 -7.90 8.63 7.12
C ALA A 21 -7.28 8.27 5.76
N LEU A 22 -6.37 7.28 5.71
CA LEU A 22 -5.81 6.77 4.47
C LEU A 22 -6.87 6.12 3.57
N VAL A 23 -7.74 5.28 4.15
CA VAL A 23 -8.86 4.63 3.44
C VAL A 23 -9.83 5.66 2.88
N GLU A 24 -10.20 6.68 3.67
CA GLU A 24 -11.08 7.76 3.21
C GLU A 24 -10.46 8.56 2.05
N ARG A 25 -9.16 8.86 2.11
CA ARG A 25 -8.43 9.48 0.99
C ARG A 25 -8.46 8.61 -0.26
N ALA A 26 -8.30 7.30 -0.13
CA ALA A 26 -8.41 6.39 -1.26
C ALA A 26 -9.82 6.35 -1.85
N ALA A 27 -10.84 6.24 -1.01
CA ALA A 27 -12.25 6.19 -1.45
C ALA A 27 -12.70 7.48 -2.14
N SER A 28 -12.18 8.63 -1.70
CA SER A 28 -12.47 9.95 -2.28
C SER A 28 -11.62 10.30 -3.51
N GLY A 29 -10.70 9.42 -3.93
CA GLY A 29 -9.79 9.68 -5.06
C GLY A 29 -8.66 10.66 -4.75
N GLY A 30 -8.42 10.96 -3.47
CA GLY A 30 -7.36 11.86 -3.00
C GLY A 30 -6.04 11.17 -2.66
N LEU A 31 -5.93 9.84 -2.83
CA LEU A 31 -4.72 9.09 -2.50
C LEU A 31 -3.58 9.43 -3.47
N LYS A 32 -2.46 9.90 -2.91
CA LYS A 32 -1.27 10.23 -3.69
C LYS A 32 -0.52 8.96 -4.10
N LEU A 33 0.19 9.03 -5.23
CA LEU A 33 1.06 7.96 -5.70
C LEU A 33 2.08 7.51 -4.63
N GLY A 34 2.72 8.47 -3.95
CA GLY A 34 3.68 8.17 -2.89
C GLY A 34 3.06 7.46 -1.67
N GLU A 35 1.81 7.79 -1.33
CA GLU A 35 1.10 7.12 -0.22
C GLU A 35 0.76 5.67 -0.57
N MET A 36 0.36 5.41 -1.82
CA MET A 36 0.14 4.05 -2.31
C MET A 36 1.44 3.22 -2.32
N VAL A 37 2.54 3.80 -2.79
CA VAL A 37 3.85 3.13 -2.78
C VAL A 37 4.31 2.84 -1.34
N ALA A 38 4.12 3.78 -0.41
CA ALA A 38 4.41 3.57 1.00
C ALA A 38 3.60 2.43 1.60
N LEU A 39 2.29 2.39 1.32
CA LEU A 39 1.42 1.32 1.81
C LEU A 39 1.87 -0.05 1.29
N PHE A 40 2.16 -0.15 0.00
CA PHE A 40 2.68 -1.39 -0.60
C PHE A 40 4.03 -1.78 -0.03
N TRP A 41 4.92 -0.80 0.20
CA TRP A 41 6.23 -1.03 0.79
C TRP A 41 6.12 -1.64 2.18
N HIS A 42 5.29 -1.06 3.05
CA HIS A 42 5.11 -1.56 4.41
C HIS A 42 4.40 -2.91 4.45
N CYS A 43 3.43 -3.13 3.56
CA CYS A 43 2.70 -4.39 3.47
C CYS A 43 3.42 -5.47 2.64
N ARG A 44 4.65 -5.26 2.16
CA ARG A 44 5.35 -6.28 1.37
C ARG A 44 5.64 -7.52 2.22
N PHE A 45 5.40 -8.69 1.66
CA PHE A 45 5.66 -9.96 2.33
C PHE A 45 6.33 -10.94 1.38
N GLU A 46 7.47 -11.48 1.81
CA GLU A 46 8.33 -12.41 1.05
C GLU A 46 8.72 -11.88 -0.34
N TRP A 47 9.10 -10.60 -0.40
CA TRP A 47 9.68 -10.03 -1.61
C TRP A 47 11.19 -10.27 -1.64
N PRO A 48 11.79 -10.41 -2.83
CA PRO A 48 13.25 -10.49 -2.98
C PRO A 48 13.94 -9.26 -2.36
N GLU A 49 15.13 -9.45 -1.78
CA GLU A 49 15.89 -8.38 -1.12
C GLU A 49 16.32 -7.27 -2.10
N GLU A 50 16.45 -7.61 -3.38
CA GLU A 50 16.80 -6.68 -4.45
C GLU A 50 15.67 -5.68 -4.77
N VAL A 51 14.45 -5.97 -4.32
CA VAL A 51 13.32 -5.04 -4.49
C VAL A 51 13.42 -3.93 -3.47
N THR A 52 13.95 -2.79 -3.91
CA THR A 52 13.97 -1.56 -3.12
C THR A 52 12.67 -0.76 -3.28
N ARG A 53 12.51 0.25 -2.42
CA ARG A 53 11.33 1.12 -2.44
C ARG A 53 11.28 1.96 -3.72
N GLU A 54 12.44 2.36 -4.21
CA GLU A 54 12.62 3.08 -5.47
C GLU A 54 12.19 2.20 -6.65
N VAL A 55 12.65 0.95 -6.68
CA VAL A 55 12.24 -0.03 -7.72
C VAL A 55 10.74 -0.25 -7.72
N LEU A 56 10.12 -0.36 -6.54
CA LEU A 56 8.67 -0.45 -6.41
C LEU A 56 7.97 0.81 -6.96
N GLY A 57 8.46 2.00 -6.62
CA GLY A 57 7.90 3.27 -7.09
C GLY A 57 7.93 3.38 -8.62
N GLU A 58 9.07 3.08 -9.24
CA GLU A 58 9.22 3.07 -10.69
C GLU A 58 8.32 2.01 -11.35
N ALA A 59 8.20 0.82 -10.75
CA ALA A 59 7.31 -0.22 -11.26
C ALA A 59 5.83 0.18 -11.21
N VAL A 60 5.40 0.88 -10.15
CA VAL A 60 4.03 1.40 -10.03
C VAL A 60 3.79 2.50 -11.07
N ALA A 61 4.74 3.42 -11.24
CA ALA A 61 4.64 4.49 -12.22
C ALA A 61 4.60 3.95 -13.67
N GLY A 62 5.45 2.96 -13.98
CA GLY A 62 5.52 2.34 -15.30
C GLY A 62 4.30 1.49 -15.68
N GLN A 63 3.66 0.82 -14.71
CA GLN A 63 2.41 0.08 -14.93
C GLN A 63 1.19 1.01 -15.05
N GLY A 64 1.23 2.16 -14.38
CA GLY A 64 0.15 3.13 -14.34
C GLY A 64 -0.95 2.80 -13.32
N LEU A 65 -1.68 3.83 -12.88
CA LEU A 65 -2.65 3.75 -11.79
C LEU A 65 -3.75 2.71 -12.03
N ALA A 66 -4.27 2.61 -13.25
CA ALA A 66 -5.33 1.67 -13.58
C ALA A 66 -4.92 0.20 -13.35
N ALA A 67 -3.67 -0.15 -13.69
CA ALA A 67 -3.16 -1.50 -13.55
C ALA A 67 -2.88 -1.89 -12.08
N VAL A 68 -2.47 -0.92 -11.24
CA VAL A 68 -2.13 -1.18 -9.82
C VAL A 68 -3.32 -1.04 -8.87
N THR A 69 -4.40 -0.38 -9.30
CA THR A 69 -5.61 -0.16 -8.47
C THR A 69 -6.23 -1.45 -7.92
N PRO A 70 -6.26 -2.60 -8.64
CA PRO A 70 -6.74 -3.87 -8.07
C PRO A 70 -5.96 -4.32 -6.83
N ALA A 71 -4.63 -4.18 -6.84
CA ALA A 71 -3.80 -4.52 -5.69
C ALA A 71 -4.06 -3.57 -4.50
N LEU A 72 -4.25 -2.27 -4.78
CA LEU A 72 -4.65 -1.29 -3.77
C LEU A 72 -6.00 -1.66 -3.13
N LYS A 73 -7.01 -2.00 -3.94
CA LYS A 73 -8.32 -2.44 -3.44
C LYS A 73 -8.22 -3.67 -2.53
N ALA A 74 -7.39 -4.65 -2.92
CA ALA A 74 -7.17 -5.84 -2.11
C ALA A 74 -6.60 -5.49 -0.73
N VAL A 75 -5.53 -4.69 -0.67
CA VAL A 75 -4.91 -4.30 0.61
C VAL A 75 -5.86 -3.48 1.49
N LEU A 76 -6.57 -2.50 0.91
CA LEU A 76 -7.55 -1.72 1.68
C LEU A 76 -8.69 -2.60 2.21
N GLY A 77 -9.14 -3.58 1.42
CA GLY A 77 -10.11 -4.59 1.88
C GLY A 77 -9.57 -5.41 3.05
N GLN A 78 -8.35 -5.93 2.95
CA GLN A 78 -7.70 -6.68 4.03
C GLN A 78 -7.59 -5.86 5.33
N ILE A 79 -7.24 -4.58 5.22
CA ILE A 79 -7.15 -3.65 6.37
C ILE A 79 -8.52 -3.48 7.06
N LEU A 80 -9.59 -3.31 6.28
CA LEU A 80 -10.93 -3.07 6.80
C LEU A 80 -11.62 -4.33 7.33
N SER A 81 -11.33 -5.48 6.71
CA SER A 81 -11.98 -6.76 7.00
C SER A 81 -11.18 -7.65 7.96
N GLY A 82 -9.90 -7.35 8.19
CA GLY A 82 -9.02 -8.16 9.05
C GLY A 82 -8.62 -9.51 8.43
N GLU A 83 -8.63 -9.61 7.10
CA GLU A 83 -8.29 -10.83 6.36
C GLU A 83 -6.82 -10.76 5.90
N ALA A 84 -5.99 -11.74 6.29
CA ALA A 84 -4.57 -11.78 5.95
C ALA A 84 -4.24 -12.81 4.87
#